data_AF-A0A9D4C945-F1
#
_entry.id   AF-A0A9D4C945-F1
#
_cell.length_a   1.000
_cell.length_b   1.000
_cell.length_c   1.000
_cell.angle_alpha   90.00
_cell.angle_beta   90.00
_cell.angle_gamma   90.00
#
_symmetry.space_group_name_H-M   'P 1'
#
loop_
_entity.id
_entity.type
_entity.pdbx_description
1 polymer ?
#
loop_
_entity_poly.entity_id
_entity_poly.type
_entity_poly.pdbx_seq_one_letter_code
_entity_poly.pdbx_strand_id
1 'polypeptide(L)' 'MLVCGYESYTILQVDMEGRWRLASLATRRDGVVEPWSISYSSTTSSIIVGGRWDNTALVFTV' A
#
# COMPACT_ATOMS: atom_id res chain seq x y z
N MET A 1 9.25 6.12 1.66
CA MET A 1 8.03 6.39 0.86
C MET A 1 7.22 5.10 0.71
N LEU A 2 5.90 5.17 0.52
CA LEU A 2 5.06 4.01 0.23
C LEU A 2 4.64 3.99 -1.25
N VAL A 3 4.61 2.80 -1.85
CA VAL A 3 4.28 2.63 -3.27
C VAL A 3 3.35 1.43 -3.47
N CYS A 4 2.32 1.62 -4.30
CA CYS A 4 1.47 0.55 -4.81
C CYS A 4 2.10 -0.07 -6.06
N GLY A 5 2.45 -1.34 -5.98
CA GLY A 5 2.77 -2.15 -7.14
C GLY A 5 1.49 -2.72 -7.73
N TYR A 6 0.95 -2.02 -8.73
CA TYR A 6 -0.30 -2.41 -9.41
C TYR A 6 -0.23 -3.83 -10.00
N GLU A 7 0.81 -4.13 -10.79
CA GLU A 7 0.98 -5.45 -11.43
C GLU A 7 1.55 -6.50 -10.48
N SER A 8 2.37 -6.08 -9.51
CA SER A 8 2.96 -7.00 -8.53
C SER A 8 2.02 -7.34 -7.39
N TYR A 9 0.87 -6.67 -7.27
CA TYR A 9 -0.09 -6.82 -6.18
C TYR A 9 0.57 -6.66 -4.81
N THR A 10 1.40 -5.62 -4.66
CA THR A 10 2.16 -5.37 -3.43
C THR A 10 2.05 -3.93 -2.96
N ILE A 11 2.12 -3.72 -1.66
CA ILE A 11 2.36 -2.42 -1.05
C ILE A 11 3.77 -2.46 -0.47
N LEU A 12 4.64 -1.58 -0.95
CA LEU A 12 6.06 -1.57 -0.60
C LEU A 12 6.41 -0.30 0.16
N GLN A 13 7.30 -0.45 1.12
CA GLN A 13 8.09 0.65 1.64
C GLN A 13 9.40 0.71 0.88
N VAL A 14 9.71 1.90 0.35
CA VAL A 14 10.98 2.21 -0.31
C VAL A 14 11.68 3.33 0.46
N ASP A 15 12.98 3.48 0.22
CA ASP A 15 13.78 4.58 0.74
C ASP A 15 13.23 5.95 0.30
N MET A 16 13.80 7.03 0.83
CA MET A 16 13.33 8.38 0.50
C MET A 16 13.59 8.74 -0.96
N GLU A 17 14.57 8.10 -1.58
CA GLU A 17 14.97 8.31 -2.96
C GLU A 17 14.20 7.42 -3.96
N GLY A 18 13.33 6.53 -3.47
CA GLY A 18 12.55 5.60 -4.29
C GLY A 18 13.37 4.54 -5.03
N ARG A 19 14.63 4.29 -4.62
CA ARG A 19 15.56 3.38 -5.30
C ARG A 19 15.57 1.99 -4.70
N TRP A 20 15.56 1.90 -3.38
CA TRP A 20 15.68 0.62 -2.68
C TRP A 20 14.39 0.25 -1.97
N ARG A 21 13.95 -0.99 -2.18
CA ARG A 21 12.89 -1.60 -1.38
C ARG A 21 13.42 -1.85 0.03
N LEU A 22 12.72 -1.30 1.02
CA LEU A 22 13.02 -1.48 2.44
C LEU A 22 12.18 -2.60 3.05
N ALA A 23 10.88 -2.64 2.74
CA ALA A 23 9.97 -3.65 3.29
C ALA A 23 8.76 -3.91 2.37
N SER A 24 8.08 -5.03 2.60
CA SER A 24 6.72 -5.27 2.09
C SER A 24 5.73 -5.09 3.23
N LEU A 25 4.77 -4.18 3.03
CA LEU A 25 3.67 -3.99 3.97
C LEU A 25 2.58 -5.03 3.76
N ALA A 26 2.27 -5.32 2.49
CA ALA A 26 1.29 -6.34 2.13
C ALA A 26 1.51 -6.83 0.70
N THR A 27 0.97 -8.01 0.43
CA THR A 27 1.03 -8.69 -0.87
C THR A 27 -0.34 -9.23 -1.25
N ARG A 28 -0.45 -9.81 -2.44
CA ARG A 28 -1.65 -10.53 -2.88
C ARG A 28 -2.14 -11.57 -1.87
N ARG A 29 -1.24 -12.20 -1.12
CA ARG A 29 -1.60 -13.19 -0.08
C ARG A 29 -2.34 -12.57 1.09
N ASP A 30 -2.11 -11.29 1.34
CA ASP A 30 -2.74 -10.50 2.40
C ASP A 30 -4.03 -9.82 1.92
N GLY A 31 -4.51 -10.17 0.71
CA GLY A 31 -5.74 -9.64 0.12
C GLY A 31 -5.54 -8.37 -0.72
N VAL A 32 -4.30 -7.97 -1.02
CA VAL A 32 -4.03 -6.84 -1.94
C VAL A 32 -4.41 -7.22 -3.36
N VAL A 33 -5.43 -6.57 -3.93
CA VAL A 33 -5.84 -6.75 -5.33
C VAL A 33 -5.79 -5.40 -6.04
N GLU A 34 -4.94 -5.29 -7.06
CA GLU A 34 -4.70 -4.08 -7.87
C GLU A 34 -4.73 -2.77 -7.05
N PRO A 35 -3.78 -2.61 -6.10
CA PRO A 35 -3.73 -1.43 -5.27
C PRO A 35 -3.45 -0.22 -6.17
N TRP A 36 -4.32 0.80 -6.08
CA TRP A 36 -4.32 1.91 -7.03
C TRP A 36 -4.10 3.26 -6.38
N SER A 37 -4.54 3.43 -5.14
CA SER A 37 -4.41 4.68 -4.40
C SER A 37 -3.87 4.44 -3.00
N ILE A 38 -3.08 5.39 -2.49
CA ILE A 38 -2.61 5.44 -1.11
C ILE A 38 -3.02 6.78 -0.52
N SER A 39 -3.58 6.76 0.68
CA SER A 39 -3.82 7.96 1.48
C SER A 39 -3.32 7.75 2.90
N TYR A 40 -2.89 8.84 3.55
CA TYR A 40 -2.49 8.84 4.95
C TYR A 40 -3.42 9.73 5.76
N SER A 41 -4.00 9.17 6.82
CA SER A 41 -4.80 9.87 7.81
C SER A 41 -3.97 10.13 9.05
N SER A 42 -3.62 11.39 9.30
CA SER A 42 -2.94 11.79 10.54
C SER A 42 -3.84 11.71 11.77
N THR A 43 -5.16 11.75 11.60
CA THR A 43 -6.13 11.68 12.69
C THR A 43 -6.16 10.30 13.35
N THR A 44 -6.05 9.25 12.54
CA THR A 44 -6.14 7.86 12.98
C THR A 44 -4.79 7.15 12.95
N SER A 45 -3.73 7.86 12.57
CA SER A 45 -2.42 7.29 12.22
C SER A 45 -2.58 6.06 11.33
N SER A 46 -3.25 6.21 10.19
CA SER A 46 -3.56 5.07 9.32
C SER A 46 -3.20 5.34 7.87
N ILE A 47 -2.68 4.32 7.22
CA ILE A 47 -2.50 4.26 5.77
C ILE A 47 -3.69 3.49 5.20
N ILE A 48 -4.35 4.11 4.24
CA ILE A 48 -5.50 3.54 3.54
C ILE A 48 -5.08 3.27 2.10
N VAL A 49 -5.23 2.03 1.65
CA VAL A 49 -4.92 1.63 0.27
C VAL A 49 -6.19 1.13 -0.41
N GLY A 50 -6.61 1.82 -1.46
CA GLY A 50 -7.77 1.44 -2.25
C GLY A 50 -7.38 0.52 -3.41
N GLY A 51 -8.15 -0.56 -3.60
CA GLY A 51 -8.07 -1.37 -4.81
C GLY A 51 -8.83 -0.72 -5.96
N ARG A 52 -8.44 -1.02 -7.21
CA ARG A 52 -9.06 -0.42 -8.41
C ARG A 52 -10.46 -0.96 -8.71
N TRP A 53 -10.72 -2.23 -8.40
CA TRP A 53 -11.90 -2.94 -8.89
C TRP A 53 -12.62 -3.82 -7.87
N ASP A 54 -12.01 -4.07 -6.72
CA ASP A 54 -12.53 -4.99 -5.71
C ASP A 54 -13.47 -4.30 -4.71
N ASN A 55 -13.68 -2.98 -4.84
CA ASN A 55 -14.40 -2.14 -3.88
C ASN A 55 -13.91 -2.35 -2.43
N THR A 56 -12.65 -2.76 -2.25
CA THR A 56 -12.04 -2.94 -0.95
C THR A 56 -11.02 -1.85 -0.66
N ALA A 57 -10.83 -1.60 0.63
CA ALA A 57 -9.72 -0.78 1.10
C ALA A 57 -9.01 -1.54 2.22
N LEU A 58 -7.68 -1.60 2.13
CA LEU A 58 -6.83 -2.09 3.19
C LEU A 58 -6.44 -0.92 4.09
N VAL A 59 -6.49 -1.14 5.40
CA VAL A 59 -6.14 -0.13 6.40
C VAL A 59 -5.02 -0.66 7.27
N PHE A 60 -3.91 0.07 7.31
CA PHE A 60 -2.76 -0.22 8.15
C PHE A 60 -2.64 0.89 9.19
N THR A 61 -2.76 0.57 10.47
CA THR A 61 -2.47 1.51 11.55
C THR A 61 -0.96 1.57 11.78
N VAL A 62 -0.41 2.77 11.87
CA VAL A 62 1.01 3.08 12.06
C VAL A 62 1.28 3.79 13.37
#